data_AF-A0A9E1LKI4-F1
#
_entry.id   AF-A0A9E1LKI4-F1
#
_cell.length_a   1.000
_cell.length_b   1.000
_cell.length_c   1.000
_cell.angle_alpha   90.00
_cell.angle_beta   90.00
_cell.angle_gamma   90.00
#
_symmetry.space_group_name_H-M   'P 1'
#
loop_
_entity.id
_entity.type
_entity.pdbx_description
1 polymer ?
#
loop_
_entity_poly.entity_id
_entity_poly.type
_entity_poly.pdbx_seq_one_letter_code
_entity_poly.pdbx_strand_id
1 'polypeptide(L)'
;MRANFRAAIAAIGNSALIILTLMALAACGGGGGSTDNGAGTQTSDNTTSNGGSGSNSDPDNSTDTADTTKPTITLFGESSVTHLQGLVYIDAGAKAIDDIDGELTTIQTGSVGGFEGVYTITHTATDNAGNTASVTRTVTVTNNPTSDSAALVLSDGAVGSVWDLAIQAFDEKFNNYESCSQDNGLACPSLAWAVVTDNDRGNVLQVTYAADAGHSGVYFKSSSRQNLDDLASGNIVFDIKVINDGTDDLSGGFRFKMESGDSTVNDISVGAVANSPVLADGQWQTITLPISSFSDANPTKFNLSEVDVAISLYPAYQTGENLIFQLDNVRFEAAPGGSDGTGGADYNDANALDATKWFHQTQLPSGGGWYNQELQHYTNRLENSFTSNGTLKIVAIKEPFEDQGYTKQYTSARLNSKYAFTYGRVEVRAKLPSGPGTWPAIWTLGKNINESGAYWQTQGFGAEAWPACGEIDIMEHWGDDQNMVKSAMHTPSSNGGTVNTAGQYIATASSAFHVYSMDWSPDEIVFAVDGTVHYRYDPAVKDDSTWPFNEPQYLLMNFAIDKDMDPNSFTQAQMEVDYVRVYELNAGPDDQPVWQDEFND
;
A
#
# COMPACT_ATOMS: atom_id res chain seq x y z
N MET A 1 31.39 -51.66 0.71
CA MET A 1 31.63 -52.50 1.92
C MET A 1 31.76 -51.54 3.10
N ARG A 2 30.94 -51.70 4.16
CA ARG A 2 30.92 -51.04 5.51
C ARG A 2 31.73 -49.72 5.69
N ALA A 3 31.15 -48.54 5.96
CA ALA A 3 30.18 -48.08 6.99
C ALA A 3 30.83 -47.39 8.21
N ASN A 4 30.25 -46.25 8.63
CA ASN A 4 30.13 -45.71 10.00
C ASN A 4 28.93 -44.71 9.98
N PHE A 5 27.78 -44.96 10.61
CA PHE A 5 27.45 -44.74 12.05
C PHE A 5 27.64 -43.27 12.49
N ARG A 6 26.69 -42.48 13.03
CA ARG A 6 25.33 -42.60 13.66
C ARG A 6 24.54 -41.29 13.41
N ALA A 7 23.27 -41.02 13.81
CA ALA A 7 22.00 -41.74 14.07
C ALA A 7 20.94 -40.62 14.37
N ALA A 8 19.77 -40.51 13.73
CA ALA A 8 18.52 -41.29 13.83
C ALA A 8 17.67 -41.08 15.11
N ILE A 9 16.47 -40.50 14.95
CA ILE A 9 15.17 -40.64 15.69
C ILE A 9 14.31 -39.37 15.47
N ALA A 10 12.96 -39.34 15.38
CA ALA A 10 11.91 -40.20 14.79
C ALA A 10 10.54 -39.47 14.96
N ALA A 11 9.47 -40.00 14.32
CA ALA A 11 8.08 -39.47 14.28
C ALA A 11 7.90 -38.23 13.38
N ILE A 12 6.78 -38.02 12.68
CA ILE A 12 5.42 -38.59 12.84
C ILE A 12 4.92 -39.22 11.51
N GLY A 13 4.10 -40.27 11.59
CA GLY A 13 3.36 -40.83 10.45
C GLY A 13 2.20 -41.73 10.86
N ASN A 14 1.07 -41.64 10.13
CA ASN A 14 -0.24 -42.30 10.34
C ASN A 14 -0.98 -41.94 11.65
N SER A 15 -2.27 -41.60 11.63
CA SER A 15 -3.34 -42.39 11.01
C SER A 15 -4.60 -41.55 10.74
N ALA A 16 -5.35 -41.90 9.69
CA ALA A 16 -6.72 -41.43 9.47
C ALA A 16 -7.71 -42.60 9.57
N LEU A 17 -8.73 -42.51 10.44
CA LEU A 17 -9.99 -43.26 10.27
C LEU A 17 -11.16 -42.74 11.13
N ILE A 18 -12.23 -42.32 10.45
CA ILE A 18 -13.67 -42.46 10.75
C ILE A 18 -14.16 -42.29 12.20
N ILE A 19 -15.01 -41.26 12.42
CA ILE A 19 -16.28 -41.40 13.15
C ILE A 19 -17.40 -40.77 12.31
N LEU A 20 -18.52 -41.49 12.15
CA LEU A 20 -19.73 -41.07 11.43
C LEU A 20 -20.95 -41.26 12.35
N THR A 21 -21.63 -40.17 12.72
CA THR A 21 -23.00 -40.17 13.29
C THR A 21 -23.61 -38.81 12.91
N LEU A 22 -24.43 -38.67 11.88
CA LEU A 22 -25.80 -39.17 11.69
C LEU A 22 -26.82 -38.58 12.68
N MET A 23 -27.39 -37.43 12.32
CA MET A 23 -28.78 -37.07 12.64
C MET A 23 -29.46 -36.57 11.36
N ALA A 24 -30.77 -36.75 11.29
CA ALA A 24 -31.55 -36.69 10.05
C ALA A 24 -32.45 -35.46 9.99
N LEU A 25 -32.84 -35.07 8.78
CA LEU A 25 -34.26 -34.89 8.49
C LEU A 25 -34.55 -35.08 6.99
N ALA A 26 -35.51 -35.95 6.69
CA ALA A 26 -36.14 -36.05 5.38
C ALA A 26 -37.65 -36.07 5.59
N ALA A 27 -38.37 -35.11 5.02
CA ALA A 27 -39.82 -35.04 5.09
C ALA A 27 -40.39 -34.56 3.75
N CYS A 28 -40.88 -35.51 2.96
CA CYS A 28 -41.81 -35.26 1.87
C CYS A 28 -42.69 -36.50 1.67
N GLY A 29 -43.99 -36.29 1.44
CA GLY A 29 -44.98 -37.36 1.25
C GLY A 29 -46.00 -37.45 2.39
N GLY A 30 -47.23 -36.98 2.13
CA GLY A 30 -48.37 -37.12 3.06
C GLY A 30 -49.32 -38.25 2.64
N GLY A 31 -50.41 -38.44 3.40
CA GLY A 31 -51.55 -39.24 2.92
C GLY A 31 -52.40 -39.95 3.99
N GLY A 32 -53.45 -39.28 4.46
CA GLY A 32 -54.79 -39.87 4.68
C GLY A 32 -55.09 -40.75 5.91
N GLY A 33 -56.35 -40.66 6.39
CA GLY A 33 -57.09 -41.87 6.81
C GLY A 33 -57.54 -42.04 8.27
N SER A 34 -58.39 -41.13 8.76
CA SER A 34 -59.53 -41.27 9.71
C SER A 34 -59.82 -42.58 10.52
N THR A 35 -60.53 -42.39 11.65
CA THR A 35 -61.15 -43.38 12.59
C THR A 35 -60.19 -44.10 13.55
N ASP A 36 -60.56 -44.47 14.80
CA ASP A 36 -61.89 -44.64 15.42
C ASP A 36 -61.91 -44.27 16.94
N ASN A 37 -63.10 -44.36 17.55
CA ASN A 37 -63.49 -44.01 18.92
C ASN A 37 -62.84 -44.83 20.06
N GLY A 38 -62.95 -44.35 21.32
CA GLY A 38 -63.22 -45.28 22.44
C GLY A 38 -62.79 -44.96 23.88
N ALA A 39 -63.53 -44.08 24.57
CA ALA A 39 -64.01 -44.22 25.97
C ALA A 39 -63.08 -44.51 27.19
N GLY A 40 -63.41 -43.82 28.31
CA GLY A 40 -63.05 -44.21 29.68
C GLY A 40 -61.86 -43.43 30.29
N THR A 41 -61.89 -42.92 31.52
CA THR A 41 -62.88 -43.08 32.61
C THR A 41 -62.86 -41.85 33.53
N GLN A 42 -63.99 -41.47 34.13
CA GLN A 42 -64.03 -40.43 35.16
C GLN A 42 -63.58 -40.95 36.54
N THR A 43 -62.99 -40.06 37.34
CA THR A 43 -63.35 -39.96 38.78
C THR A 43 -63.54 -38.49 39.16
N SER A 44 -64.70 -38.20 39.73
CA SER A 44 -65.10 -36.91 40.29
C SER A 44 -64.57 -36.72 41.72
N ASP A 45 -64.36 -35.48 42.14
CA ASP A 45 -65.04 -35.01 43.36
C ASP A 45 -65.33 -33.49 43.31
N ASN A 46 -66.27 -33.04 44.14
CA ASN A 46 -66.88 -31.71 44.12
C ASN A 46 -67.18 -31.27 45.56
N THR A 47 -66.83 -30.03 45.96
CA THR A 47 -67.68 -29.23 46.88
C THR A 47 -67.24 -27.75 47.08
N THR A 48 -68.10 -26.83 46.61
CA THR A 48 -68.62 -25.60 47.28
C THR A 48 -67.73 -24.42 47.75
N SER A 49 -68.01 -23.24 47.15
CA SER A 49 -68.05 -21.86 47.73
C SER A 49 -66.75 -21.25 48.29
N ASN A 50 -66.50 -19.94 48.21
CA ASN A 50 -67.41 -18.77 48.18
C ASN A 50 -66.79 -17.61 47.36
N GLY A 51 -67.57 -16.59 47.00
CA GLY A 51 -67.16 -15.54 46.07
C GLY A 51 -66.19 -14.47 46.64
N GLY A 52 -65.38 -13.90 45.75
CA GLY A 52 -64.52 -12.73 46.01
C GLY A 52 -64.11 -12.08 44.69
N SER A 53 -64.41 -10.79 44.53
CA SER A 53 -64.08 -10.03 43.31
C SER A 53 -62.57 -9.76 43.25
N GLY A 54 -61.90 -10.26 42.21
CA GLY A 54 -60.49 -10.00 41.94
C GLY A 54 -60.21 -10.09 40.45
N SER A 55 -59.79 -8.99 39.84
CA SER A 55 -59.45 -8.91 38.42
C SER A 55 -58.22 -9.79 38.14
N ASN A 56 -58.35 -10.77 37.26
CA ASN A 56 -57.18 -11.45 36.68
C ASN A 56 -57.33 -11.46 35.15
N SER A 57 -56.71 -10.46 34.51
CA SER A 57 -56.37 -10.55 33.10
C SER A 57 -55.17 -11.47 32.97
N ASP A 58 -55.40 -12.66 32.44
CA ASP A 58 -54.34 -13.53 31.93
C ASP A 58 -54.28 -13.34 30.41
N PRO A 59 -53.21 -12.72 29.89
CA PRO A 59 -52.95 -12.65 28.47
C PRO A 59 -51.68 -13.42 28.12
N ASP A 60 -51.55 -14.69 28.53
CA ASP A 60 -50.53 -15.57 27.92
C ASP A 60 -50.92 -15.96 26.48
N ASN A 61 -50.84 -14.96 25.62
CA ASN A 61 -50.49 -15.11 24.23
C ASN A 61 -49.16 -14.38 24.04
N SER A 62 -48.12 -14.87 24.74
CA SER A 62 -46.74 -14.54 24.42
C SER A 62 -46.42 -15.05 23.02
N THR A 63 -46.66 -14.22 22.01
CA THR A 63 -46.01 -14.38 20.72
C THR A 63 -44.53 -14.15 20.94
N ASP A 64 -43.81 -15.23 21.20
CA ASP A 64 -42.36 -15.27 21.17
C ASP A 64 -41.94 -14.96 19.73
N THR A 65 -41.71 -13.67 19.47
CA THR A 65 -41.28 -13.17 18.18
C THR A 65 -39.86 -13.63 17.99
N ALA A 66 -39.67 -14.69 17.19
CA ALA A 66 -38.37 -15.24 16.88
C ALA A 66 -37.39 -14.11 16.54
N ASP A 67 -36.28 -14.10 17.25
CA ASP A 67 -35.26 -13.07 17.09
C ASP A 67 -34.68 -13.13 15.67
N THR A 68 -34.58 -11.94 15.07
CA THR A 68 -34.10 -11.70 13.71
C THR A 68 -33.20 -10.46 13.65
N THR A 69 -32.90 -9.83 14.79
CA THR A 69 -31.92 -8.76 14.86
C THR A 69 -30.53 -9.36 14.67
N LYS A 70 -29.55 -8.55 14.22
CA LYS A 70 -28.15 -8.98 14.14
C LYS A 70 -27.33 -8.25 15.18
N PRO A 71 -26.33 -8.90 15.80
CA PRO A 71 -25.43 -8.21 16.71
C PRO A 71 -24.68 -7.08 16.01
N THR A 72 -24.55 -5.95 16.70
CA THR A 72 -23.70 -4.84 16.28
C THR A 72 -22.28 -5.08 16.74
N ILE A 73 -21.31 -5.07 15.82
CA ILE A 73 -19.89 -5.23 16.13
C ILE A 73 -19.17 -3.89 15.96
N THR A 74 -18.35 -3.53 16.94
CA THR A 74 -17.51 -2.33 16.95
C THR A 74 -16.05 -2.74 17.11
N LEU A 75 -15.22 -2.39 16.14
CA LEU A 75 -13.76 -2.57 16.22
C LEU A 75 -13.18 -1.71 17.36
N PHE A 76 -12.12 -2.20 18.01
CA PHE A 76 -11.31 -1.38 18.91
C PHE A 76 -10.19 -0.71 18.08
N GLY A 77 -10.26 0.60 17.87
CA GLY A 77 -9.39 1.30 16.92
C GLY A 77 -9.79 1.04 15.45
N GLU A 78 -9.02 1.60 14.52
CA GLU A 78 -9.47 1.80 13.13
C GLU A 78 -9.89 0.57 12.33
N SER A 79 -10.75 0.80 11.34
CA SER A 79 -11.03 -0.19 10.28
C SER A 79 -9.95 -0.25 9.21
N SER A 80 -8.97 0.66 9.21
CA SER A 80 -7.80 0.63 8.33
C SER A 80 -6.55 1.04 9.12
N VAL A 81 -5.51 0.20 9.13
CA VAL A 81 -4.27 0.43 9.88
C VAL A 81 -3.06 0.27 8.96
N THR A 82 -2.12 1.20 9.00
CA THR A 82 -0.81 1.02 8.34
C THR A 82 0.14 0.27 9.28
N HIS A 83 0.93 -0.64 8.75
CA HIS A 83 1.92 -1.43 9.50
C HIS A 83 3.23 -1.52 8.71
N LEU A 84 4.39 -1.70 9.37
CA LEU A 84 5.67 -1.81 8.66
C LEU A 84 6.04 -3.26 8.32
N GLN A 85 6.60 -3.44 7.13
CA GLN A 85 7.13 -4.73 6.68
C GLN A 85 8.19 -5.29 7.63
N GLY A 86 8.04 -6.57 7.98
CA GLY A 86 8.96 -7.31 8.84
C GLY A 86 8.66 -7.23 10.35
N LEU A 87 7.68 -6.43 10.78
CA LEU A 87 7.18 -6.42 12.16
C LEU A 87 6.06 -7.44 12.38
N VAL A 88 5.69 -7.66 13.64
CA VAL A 88 4.59 -8.54 14.04
C VAL A 88 3.38 -7.71 14.38
N TYR A 89 2.36 -7.76 13.53
CA TYR A 89 1.07 -7.15 13.78
C TYR A 89 0.26 -7.92 14.82
N ILE A 90 -0.36 -7.21 15.76
CA ILE A 90 -1.35 -7.76 16.70
C ILE A 90 -2.62 -6.93 16.57
N ASP A 91 -3.73 -7.60 16.27
CA ASP A 91 -5.03 -6.96 16.11
C ASP A 91 -5.59 -6.46 17.44
N ALA A 92 -6.14 -5.24 17.45
CA ALA A 92 -6.68 -4.61 18.65
C ALA A 92 -8.02 -5.21 19.12
N GLY A 93 -8.67 -6.06 18.33
CA GLY A 93 -9.92 -6.76 18.65
C GLY A 93 -11.20 -6.00 18.28
N ALA A 94 -12.33 -6.54 18.72
CA ALA A 94 -13.67 -5.98 18.53
C ALA A 94 -14.64 -6.41 19.65
N LYS A 95 -15.63 -5.56 19.96
CA LYS A 95 -16.77 -5.85 20.85
C LYS A 95 -18.03 -6.13 20.04
N ALA A 96 -18.86 -7.08 20.47
CA ALA A 96 -20.20 -7.32 19.90
C ALA A 96 -21.30 -7.14 20.95
N ILE A 97 -22.39 -6.47 20.58
CA ILE A 97 -23.59 -6.30 21.41
C ILE A 97 -24.83 -6.60 20.56
N ASP A 98 -25.72 -7.42 21.09
CA ASP A 98 -27.05 -7.71 20.58
C ASP A 98 -28.15 -7.06 21.45
N ASP A 99 -29.34 -6.80 20.90
CA ASP A 99 -30.44 -6.14 21.62
C ASP A 99 -31.28 -7.09 22.49
N ILE A 100 -31.19 -8.40 22.29
CA ILE A 100 -31.84 -9.44 23.10
C ILE A 100 -30.80 -10.22 23.94
N ASP A 101 -29.70 -10.67 23.34
CA ASP A 101 -28.69 -11.51 24.01
C ASP A 101 -27.61 -10.72 24.77
N GLY A 102 -27.47 -9.42 24.50
CA GLY A 102 -26.47 -8.57 25.16
C GLY A 102 -25.05 -8.75 24.61
N GLU A 103 -24.04 -8.82 25.48
CA GLU A 103 -22.63 -8.84 25.04
C GLU A 103 -22.18 -10.23 24.56
N LEU A 104 -21.74 -10.31 23.30
CA LEU A 104 -21.36 -11.55 22.63
C LEU A 104 -19.83 -11.67 22.45
N THR A 105 -19.35 -12.90 22.31
CA THR A 105 -17.93 -13.18 22.00
C THR A 105 -17.67 -13.02 20.50
N THR A 106 -16.59 -12.33 20.14
CA THR A 106 -16.11 -12.18 18.77
C THR A 106 -15.10 -13.27 18.41
N ILE A 107 -15.15 -13.75 17.17
CA ILE A 107 -14.17 -14.67 16.59
C ILE A 107 -13.40 -13.93 15.49
N GLN A 108 -12.08 -13.84 15.67
CA GLN A 108 -11.16 -13.27 14.69
C GLN A 108 -10.72 -14.32 13.67
N THR A 109 -10.72 -13.96 12.39
CA THR A 109 -10.12 -14.72 11.29
C THR A 109 -9.28 -13.81 10.39
N GLY A 110 -8.33 -14.38 9.66
CA GLY A 110 -7.29 -13.62 8.94
C GLY A 110 -6.07 -13.31 9.80
N SER A 111 -4.96 -12.98 9.14
CA SER A 111 -3.66 -12.68 9.76
C SER A 111 -2.83 -11.80 8.84
N VAL A 112 -2.07 -10.87 9.41
CA VAL A 112 -1.13 -10.02 8.67
C VAL A 112 0.20 -10.75 8.48
N GLY A 113 0.72 -10.73 7.26
CA GLY A 113 2.02 -11.31 6.91
C GLY A 113 3.15 -10.30 7.04
N GLY A 114 4.40 -10.78 7.15
CA GLY A 114 5.59 -9.93 7.26
C GLY A 114 6.08 -9.31 5.94
N PHE A 115 5.23 -9.20 4.92
CA PHE A 115 5.55 -8.67 3.59
C PHE A 115 4.62 -7.50 3.27
N GLU A 116 5.10 -6.55 2.46
CA GLU A 116 4.27 -5.44 1.94
C GLU A 116 3.01 -5.97 1.23
N GLY A 117 1.88 -5.32 1.48
CA GLY A 117 0.57 -5.71 0.95
C GLY A 117 -0.58 -5.35 1.89
N VAL A 118 -1.80 -5.40 1.35
CA VAL A 118 -3.03 -5.17 2.13
C VAL A 118 -3.56 -6.50 2.65
N TYR A 119 -3.75 -6.60 3.96
CA TYR A 119 -4.29 -7.76 4.66
C TYR A 119 -5.65 -7.42 5.25
N THR A 120 -6.47 -8.44 5.50
CA THR A 120 -7.80 -8.26 6.12
C THR A 120 -7.96 -9.19 7.30
N ILE A 121 -8.37 -8.62 8.43
CA ILE A 121 -8.78 -9.33 9.64
C ILE A 121 -10.29 -9.15 9.78
N THR A 122 -11.02 -10.27 9.93
CA THR A 122 -12.48 -10.27 10.06
C THR A 122 -12.87 -10.68 11.47
N HIS A 123 -13.66 -9.84 12.14
CA HIS A 123 -14.29 -10.15 13.42
C HIS A 123 -15.75 -10.52 13.19
N THR A 124 -16.16 -11.70 13.65
CA THR A 124 -17.53 -12.22 13.48
C THR A 124 -18.15 -12.56 14.82
N ALA A 125 -19.43 -12.23 15.00
CA ALA A 125 -20.23 -12.61 16.15
C ALA A 125 -21.55 -13.23 15.68
N THR A 126 -22.11 -14.15 16.47
CA THR A 126 -23.40 -14.80 16.21
C THR A 126 -24.13 -14.94 17.54
N ASP A 127 -25.41 -14.56 17.55
CA ASP A 127 -26.30 -14.65 18.70
C ASP A 127 -26.82 -16.09 18.94
N ASN A 128 -27.69 -16.29 19.93
CA ASN A 128 -28.28 -17.59 20.25
C ASN A 128 -29.38 -18.03 19.26
N ALA A 129 -29.97 -17.10 18.51
CA ALA A 129 -30.96 -17.38 17.47
C ALA A 129 -30.31 -17.80 16.12
N GLY A 130 -29.02 -17.49 15.95
CA GLY A 130 -28.21 -17.79 14.78
C GLY A 130 -28.04 -16.63 13.80
N ASN A 131 -28.36 -15.39 14.16
CA ASN A 131 -28.08 -14.25 13.29
C ASN A 131 -26.61 -13.82 13.44
N THR A 132 -25.96 -13.60 12.30
CA THR A 132 -24.53 -13.31 12.22
C THR A 132 -24.26 -11.93 11.65
N ALA A 133 -23.30 -11.24 12.26
CA ALA A 133 -22.66 -10.03 11.74
C ALA A 133 -21.13 -10.21 11.69
N SER A 134 -20.50 -9.44 10.82
CA SER A 134 -19.04 -9.38 10.68
C SER A 134 -18.60 -7.95 10.40
N VAL A 135 -17.41 -7.59 10.87
CA VAL A 135 -16.73 -6.33 10.54
C VAL A 135 -15.26 -6.62 10.23
N THR A 136 -14.68 -5.88 9.28
CA THR A 136 -13.32 -6.08 8.80
C THR A 136 -12.40 -4.93 9.21
N ARG A 137 -11.20 -5.27 9.66
CA ARG A 137 -10.05 -4.37 9.68
C ARG A 137 -9.14 -4.67 8.50
N THR A 138 -8.85 -3.64 7.72
CA THR A 138 -7.81 -3.62 6.71
C THR A 138 -6.48 -3.27 7.38
N VAL A 139 -5.40 -3.97 7.02
CA VAL A 139 -4.04 -3.67 7.48
C VAL A 139 -3.12 -3.55 6.28
N THR A 140 -2.71 -2.34 5.95
CA THR A 140 -1.76 -2.05 4.86
C THR A 140 -0.35 -2.17 5.41
N VAL A 141 0.32 -3.30 5.15
CA VAL A 141 1.75 -3.41 5.42
C VAL A 141 2.48 -2.65 4.31
N THR A 142 3.22 -1.60 4.66
CA THR A 142 4.07 -0.85 3.72
C THR A 142 5.53 -1.31 3.83
N ASN A 143 6.27 -1.22 2.73
CA ASN A 143 7.71 -1.47 2.73
C ASN A 143 8.42 -0.50 3.69
N ASN A 144 9.51 -0.96 4.29
CA ASN A 144 10.45 -0.11 5.01
C ASN A 144 11.18 0.79 4.00
N PRO A 145 10.93 2.12 3.96
CA PRO A 145 11.48 2.97 2.91
C PRO A 145 12.95 3.25 3.17
N THR A 146 13.83 2.38 2.63
CA THR A 146 15.07 2.67 1.88
C THR A 146 16.02 1.47 1.87
N SER A 147 16.80 1.34 0.78
CA SER A 147 18.03 0.52 0.74
C SER A 147 19.25 1.20 1.41
N ASP A 148 19.05 2.35 2.04
CA ASP A 148 19.95 3.00 2.97
C ASP A 148 19.23 3.20 4.32
N SER A 149 19.38 2.22 5.20
CA SER A 149 18.52 2.01 6.38
C SER A 149 18.58 3.09 7.46
N ALA A 150 19.37 4.16 7.25
CA ALA A 150 19.42 5.35 8.10
C ALA A 150 18.29 6.35 7.81
N ALA A 151 17.69 6.31 6.61
CA ALA A 151 16.68 7.30 6.21
C ALA A 151 15.38 7.21 7.03
N LEU A 152 14.90 6.01 7.38
CA LEU A 152 13.76 5.86 8.30
C LEU A 152 14.22 5.99 9.77
N VAL A 153 13.53 6.84 10.54
CA VAL A 153 13.79 7.05 11.98
C VAL A 153 12.68 6.46 12.85
N LEU A 154 11.40 6.76 12.57
CA LEU A 154 10.24 6.23 13.30
C LEU A 154 9.06 6.07 12.34
N SER A 155 8.37 4.93 12.35
CA SER A 155 7.03 4.78 11.76
C SER A 155 6.29 3.60 12.41
N ASP A 156 4.95 3.65 12.50
CA ASP A 156 4.10 2.67 13.22
C ASP A 156 4.60 2.38 14.66
N GLY A 157 5.03 3.43 15.36
CA GLY A 157 5.59 3.35 16.71
C GLY A 157 6.94 2.63 16.83
N ALA A 158 7.50 2.13 15.73
CA ALA A 158 8.77 1.39 15.70
C ALA A 158 9.91 2.28 15.20
N VAL A 159 11.06 2.21 15.89
CA VAL A 159 12.28 2.94 15.51
C VAL A 159 13.02 2.19 14.41
N GLY A 160 13.48 2.90 13.38
CA GLY A 160 14.25 2.35 12.27
C GLY A 160 15.54 1.67 12.73
N SER A 161 15.89 0.53 12.13
CA SER A 161 16.91 -0.40 12.65
C SER A 161 18.34 0.16 12.74
N VAL A 162 18.65 1.26 12.05
CA VAL A 162 19.93 1.98 12.18
C VAL A 162 20.00 2.77 13.49
N TRP A 163 18.87 3.30 13.95
CA TRP A 163 18.74 4.02 15.21
C TRP A 163 18.53 2.99 16.34
N ASP A 164 19.48 2.07 16.45
CA ASP A 164 19.47 0.87 17.30
C ASP A 164 19.50 1.17 18.82
N LEU A 165 19.91 2.38 19.20
CA LEU A 165 19.73 2.89 20.56
C LEU A 165 18.33 3.49 20.79
N ALA A 166 17.43 3.36 19.82
CA ALA A 166 16.00 3.68 19.88
C ALA A 166 15.72 5.11 20.38
N ILE A 167 14.56 5.29 21.01
CA ILE A 167 14.20 6.53 21.70
C ILE A 167 15.01 6.63 23.00
N GLN A 168 15.59 7.81 23.18
CA GLN A 168 16.24 8.29 24.40
C GLN A 168 15.56 9.60 24.81
N ALA A 169 15.84 10.09 26.02
CA ALA A 169 15.49 11.46 26.39
C ALA A 169 16.61 12.17 27.14
N PHE A 170 16.61 13.51 27.11
CA PHE A 170 17.39 14.35 28.02
C PHE A 170 16.44 15.06 28.99
N ASP A 171 16.88 15.31 30.22
CA ASP A 171 16.05 15.97 31.22
C ASP A 171 16.88 16.79 32.23
N GLU A 172 16.61 18.09 32.32
CA GLU A 172 17.20 19.01 33.29
C GLU A 172 17.12 18.50 34.74
N LYS A 173 16.01 17.85 35.10
CA LYS A 173 15.80 17.28 36.44
C LYS A 173 16.51 15.94 36.65
N PHE A 174 16.89 15.24 35.59
CA PHE A 174 17.65 14.00 35.68
C PHE A 174 19.16 14.30 35.70
N ASN A 175 19.73 14.36 36.90
CA ASN A 175 21.16 14.58 37.15
C ASN A 175 21.77 15.79 36.40
N ASN A 176 20.99 16.84 36.12
CA ASN A 176 21.38 18.00 35.30
C ASN A 176 21.71 17.59 33.85
N TYR A 177 20.66 17.26 33.07
CA TYR A 177 20.73 16.93 31.64
C TYR A 177 21.46 15.62 31.30
N GLU A 178 21.51 14.65 32.22
CA GLU A 178 21.88 13.28 31.83
C GLU A 178 20.78 12.65 30.97
N SER A 179 21.13 11.62 30.20
CA SER A 179 20.16 10.92 29.35
C SER A 179 19.40 9.84 30.10
N CYS A 180 18.07 9.86 29.97
CA CYS A 180 17.19 8.75 30.33
C CYS A 180 17.22 7.72 29.20
N SER A 181 17.52 6.47 29.55
CA SER A 181 17.67 5.36 28.58
C SER A 181 16.32 4.70 28.24
N GLN A 182 16.33 3.59 27.49
CA GLN A 182 15.17 2.90 26.90
C GLN A 182 14.20 2.25 27.93
N ASP A 183 13.67 3.02 28.88
CA ASP A 183 12.70 2.55 29.87
C ASP A 183 11.34 3.25 29.74
N ASN A 184 11.03 3.76 28.54
CA ASN A 184 9.83 4.56 28.25
C ASN A 184 9.74 5.86 29.08
N GLY A 185 10.89 6.34 29.56
CA GLY A 185 11.01 7.53 30.40
C GLY A 185 10.71 7.26 31.89
N LEU A 186 10.66 6.01 32.34
CA LEU A 186 10.47 5.67 33.76
C LEU A 186 11.54 6.29 34.67
N ALA A 187 12.75 6.55 34.16
CA ALA A 187 13.81 7.27 34.88
C ALA A 187 13.70 8.81 34.81
N CYS A 188 12.93 9.37 33.86
CA CYS A 188 12.86 10.80 33.56
C CYS A 188 11.81 11.51 34.43
N PRO A 189 12.16 12.49 35.27
CA PRO A 189 11.18 13.23 36.08
C PRO A 189 10.22 14.14 35.28
N SER A 190 10.62 14.61 34.10
CA SER A 190 9.91 15.65 33.34
C SER A 190 9.07 15.12 32.18
N LEU A 191 9.36 13.93 31.64
CA LEU A 191 8.58 13.32 30.56
C LEU A 191 8.60 11.78 30.60
N ALA A 192 7.59 11.20 29.97
CA ALA A 192 7.57 9.80 29.56
C ALA A 192 7.18 9.70 28.08
N TRP A 193 7.48 8.56 27.46
CA TRP A 193 7.01 8.26 26.10
C TRP A 193 6.46 6.85 26.01
N ALA A 194 5.44 6.66 25.19
CA ALA A 194 4.85 5.34 24.95
C ALA A 194 4.40 5.23 23.50
N VAL A 195 4.48 4.01 22.96
CA VAL A 195 3.72 3.68 21.75
C VAL A 195 2.25 3.58 22.16
N VAL A 196 1.40 4.36 21.50
CA VAL A 196 -0.05 4.35 21.69
C VAL A 196 -0.72 4.17 20.33
N THR A 197 -1.95 3.67 20.31
CA THR A 197 -2.76 3.65 19.08
C THR A 197 -3.49 4.98 18.95
N ASP A 198 -3.20 5.76 17.91
CA ASP A 198 -4.00 6.89 17.46
C ASP A 198 -5.00 6.46 16.38
N ASN A 199 -6.15 7.13 16.35
CA ASN A 199 -7.23 6.81 15.42
C ASN A 199 -6.95 7.24 13.98
N ASP A 200 -5.98 8.11 13.69
CA ASP A 200 -5.72 8.52 12.31
C ASP A 200 -4.46 7.84 11.72
N ARG A 201 -3.55 7.36 12.58
CA ARG A 201 -2.20 6.91 12.19
C ARG A 201 -1.78 5.52 12.67
N GLY A 202 -2.61 4.78 13.39
CA GLY A 202 -2.20 3.47 13.92
C GLY A 202 -1.29 3.62 15.13
N ASN A 203 -0.18 2.87 15.24
CA ASN A 203 0.71 3.04 16.39
C ASN A 203 1.60 4.27 16.20
N VAL A 204 1.62 5.15 17.19
CA VAL A 204 2.41 6.39 17.17
C VAL A 204 3.16 6.57 18.48
N LEU A 205 4.25 7.32 18.43
CA LEU A 205 5.00 7.68 19.63
C LEU A 205 4.32 8.86 20.33
N GLN A 206 3.60 8.62 21.42
CA GLN A 206 3.13 9.69 22.29
C GLN A 206 4.21 10.07 23.31
N VAL A 207 4.53 11.37 23.38
CA VAL A 207 5.36 11.97 24.42
C VAL A 207 4.45 12.74 25.36
N THR A 208 4.61 12.51 26.66
CA THR A 208 3.76 13.08 27.72
C THR A 208 4.65 13.73 28.77
N TYR A 209 4.52 15.04 28.94
CA TYR A 209 5.28 15.83 29.91
C TYR A 209 4.56 15.93 31.25
N ALA A 210 5.34 15.97 32.33
CA ALA A 210 4.85 16.13 33.69
C ALA A 210 4.24 17.53 33.92
N ALA A 211 3.39 17.64 34.95
CA ALA A 211 2.77 18.91 35.34
C ALA A 211 3.74 19.95 35.90
N ASP A 212 4.97 19.54 36.25
CA ASP A 212 6.05 20.42 36.70
C ASP A 212 7.30 20.30 35.80
N ALA A 213 7.17 19.77 34.57
CA ALA A 213 8.29 19.39 33.70
C ALA A 213 9.40 20.44 33.56
N GLY A 214 10.66 20.00 33.76
CA GLY A 214 11.85 20.80 33.45
C GLY A 214 12.17 20.77 31.96
N HIS A 215 13.22 21.50 31.55
CA HIS A 215 13.64 21.49 30.15
C HIS A 215 14.15 20.11 29.73
N SER A 216 13.46 19.50 28.77
CA SER A 216 13.58 18.07 28.49
C SER A 216 13.00 17.70 27.12
N GLY A 217 13.43 16.57 26.54
CA GLY A 217 13.09 16.21 25.16
C GLY A 217 13.42 14.77 24.80
N VAL A 218 12.74 14.25 23.78
CA VAL A 218 13.02 12.92 23.19
C VAL A 218 13.94 13.04 21.99
N TYR A 219 14.75 12.00 21.75
CA TYR A 219 15.61 11.92 20.58
C TYR A 219 15.88 10.47 20.14
N PHE A 220 16.20 10.27 18.87
CA PHE A 220 16.46 8.96 18.28
C PHE A 220 17.96 8.80 18.03
N LYS A 221 18.57 7.75 18.60
CA LYS A 221 20.03 7.58 18.62
C LYS A 221 20.48 6.30 17.93
N SER A 222 21.63 6.36 17.25
CA SER A 222 22.37 5.18 16.79
C SER A 222 23.64 4.97 17.63
N SER A 223 24.05 3.71 17.80
CA SER A 223 25.33 3.29 18.36
C SER A 223 26.50 3.50 17.39
N SER A 224 26.19 3.73 16.11
CA SER A 224 27.15 3.97 15.03
C SER A 224 26.86 5.29 14.32
N ARG A 225 27.89 5.90 13.73
CA ARG A 225 27.75 7.13 12.96
C ARG A 225 27.22 6.83 11.56
N GLN A 226 26.16 7.53 11.17
CA GLN A 226 25.53 7.43 9.85
C GLN A 226 26.07 8.51 8.93
N ASN A 227 26.34 8.13 7.69
CA ASN A 227 26.67 9.09 6.64
C ASN A 227 25.39 9.44 5.88
N LEU A 228 24.97 10.70 5.96
CA LEU A 228 23.79 11.22 5.28
C LEU A 228 24.16 12.28 4.22
N ASP A 229 25.41 12.31 3.74
CA ASP A 229 25.90 13.32 2.78
C ASP A 229 25.08 13.37 1.48
N ASP A 230 24.59 12.23 1.00
CA ASP A 230 23.75 12.14 -0.20
C ASP A 230 22.38 12.83 0.00
N LEU A 231 21.99 13.05 1.26
CA LEU A 231 20.79 13.78 1.66
C LEU A 231 21.06 15.28 1.96
N ALA A 232 22.29 15.80 1.78
CA ALA A 232 22.68 17.16 2.20
C ALA A 232 21.79 18.30 1.66
N SER A 233 21.22 18.12 0.47
CA SER A 233 20.30 19.12 -0.11
C SER A 233 18.84 18.92 0.32
N GLY A 234 18.53 17.79 0.94
CA GLY A 234 17.17 17.31 1.25
C GLY A 234 16.63 17.79 2.58
N ASN A 235 15.73 17.00 3.17
CA ASN A 235 14.92 17.36 4.32
C ASN A 235 14.94 16.28 5.41
N ILE A 236 14.79 16.68 6.67
CA ILE A 236 14.18 15.81 7.70
C ILE A 236 12.68 16.12 7.73
N VAL A 237 11.86 15.06 7.71
CA VAL A 237 10.41 15.14 7.67
C VAL A 237 9.82 14.30 8.80
N PHE A 238 8.77 14.81 9.46
CA PHE A 238 8.02 14.06 10.48
C PHE A 238 6.57 14.51 10.51
N ASP A 239 5.69 13.60 10.91
CA ASP A 239 4.31 13.93 11.24
C ASP A 239 4.18 14.20 12.74
N ILE A 240 3.44 15.25 13.13
CA ILE A 240 3.17 15.60 14.52
C ILE A 240 1.69 15.95 14.74
N LYS A 241 1.15 15.56 15.89
CA LYS A 241 -0.19 15.94 16.38
C LYS A 241 -0.10 16.36 17.83
N VAL A 242 -0.51 17.59 18.14
CA VAL A 242 -0.56 18.09 19.51
C VAL A 242 -1.90 17.70 20.12
N ILE A 243 -1.86 16.93 21.21
CA ILE A 243 -3.03 16.45 21.96
C ILE A 243 -3.37 17.39 23.12
N ASN A 244 -2.35 18.00 23.72
CA ASN A 244 -2.45 19.02 24.75
C ASN A 244 -1.27 19.98 24.59
N ASP A 245 -1.53 21.28 24.42
CA ASP A 245 -0.55 22.36 24.24
C ASP A 245 0.16 22.77 25.54
N GLY A 246 -0.28 22.24 26.69
CA GLY A 246 0.35 22.42 27.98
C GLY A 246 -0.05 23.73 28.67
N THR A 247 0.67 24.09 29.73
CA THR A 247 0.34 25.27 30.55
C THR A 247 0.52 26.60 29.79
N ASP A 248 1.41 26.62 28.78
CA ASP A 248 1.87 27.83 28.09
C ASP A 248 1.48 27.92 26.60
N ASP A 249 0.47 27.16 26.13
CA ASP A 249 -0.06 27.25 24.74
C ASP A 249 1.07 27.11 23.68
N LEU A 250 1.98 26.15 23.91
CA LEU A 250 3.20 25.92 23.12
C LEU A 250 4.00 27.20 22.77
N SER A 251 4.03 28.19 23.65
CA SER A 251 4.71 29.47 23.42
C SER A 251 6.18 29.29 23.00
N GLY A 252 6.55 29.84 21.84
CA GLY A 252 7.87 29.67 21.22
C GLY A 252 8.04 28.42 20.34
N GLY A 253 7.06 27.52 20.33
CA GLY A 253 6.97 26.33 19.48
C GLY A 253 8.01 25.26 19.77
N PHE A 254 8.10 24.28 18.88
CA PHE A 254 9.10 23.21 18.97
C PHE A 254 10.50 23.66 18.53
N ARG A 255 11.50 23.10 19.21
CA ARG A 255 12.91 23.09 18.83
C ARG A 255 13.24 21.74 18.21
N PHE A 256 14.08 21.75 17.17
CA PHE A 256 14.69 20.55 16.62
C PHE A 256 16.21 20.64 16.66
N LYS A 257 16.87 19.49 16.79
CA LYS A 257 18.32 19.35 16.80
C LYS A 257 18.73 18.00 16.22
N MET A 258 19.85 17.97 15.50
CA MET A 258 20.57 16.74 15.09
C MET A 258 21.96 16.75 15.73
N GLU A 259 22.59 15.59 15.92
CA GLU A 259 23.95 15.50 16.46
C GLU A 259 24.84 14.55 15.65
N SER A 260 26.13 14.88 15.61
CA SER A 260 27.20 14.07 15.00
C SER A 260 28.33 13.82 16.00
N GLY A 261 27.97 13.43 17.23
CA GLY A 261 28.85 13.24 18.37
C GLY A 261 29.27 14.49 19.15
N ASP A 262 28.78 15.68 18.79
CA ASP A 262 28.93 16.91 19.59
C ASP A 262 27.58 17.36 20.14
N SER A 263 27.35 17.12 21.44
CA SER A 263 26.14 17.55 22.15
C SER A 263 25.99 19.07 22.27
N THR A 264 27.00 19.87 21.92
CA THR A 264 26.95 21.35 22.00
C THR A 264 26.42 22.01 20.73
N VAL A 265 26.02 21.25 19.71
CA VAL A 265 25.32 21.74 18.52
C VAL A 265 24.10 22.60 18.93
N ASN A 266 23.84 23.68 18.22
CA ASN A 266 22.72 24.59 18.51
C ASN A 266 21.42 24.01 17.94
N ASP A 267 20.31 24.19 18.66
CA ASP A 267 18.97 23.87 18.17
C ASP A 267 18.37 24.97 17.30
N ILE A 268 17.30 24.63 16.59
CA ILE A 268 16.61 25.53 15.66
C ILE A 268 15.11 25.47 15.92
N SER A 269 14.41 26.61 15.72
CA SER A 269 12.95 26.63 15.82
C SER A 269 12.34 25.96 14.59
N VAL A 270 11.48 24.97 14.82
CA VAL A 270 10.70 24.32 13.75
C VAL A 270 9.89 25.36 12.96
N GLY A 271 9.16 26.23 13.66
CA GLY A 271 8.32 27.26 13.04
C GLY A 271 9.07 28.37 12.29
N ALA A 272 10.38 28.51 12.51
CA ALA A 272 11.21 29.45 11.73
C ALA A 272 11.74 28.85 10.42
N VAL A 273 11.70 27.53 10.26
CA VAL A 273 12.27 26.80 9.12
C VAL A 273 11.18 26.18 8.24
N ALA A 274 10.14 25.59 8.83
CA ALA A 274 9.05 24.94 8.10
C ALA A 274 8.07 25.89 7.38
N ASN A 275 8.35 27.21 7.36
CA ASN A 275 7.46 28.30 6.90
C ASN A 275 6.07 28.39 7.59
N SER A 276 5.76 27.50 8.52
CA SER A 276 4.60 27.53 9.42
C SER A 276 4.98 26.96 10.79
N PRO A 277 4.45 27.48 11.92
CA PRO A 277 4.56 26.81 13.21
C PRO A 277 3.75 25.52 13.25
N VAL A 278 4.12 24.61 14.17
CA VAL A 278 3.26 23.50 14.61
C VAL A 278 2.05 24.09 15.34
N LEU A 279 0.85 23.67 14.96
CA LEU A 279 -0.42 24.12 15.51
C LEU A 279 -0.95 23.16 16.59
N ALA A 280 -1.68 23.72 17.56
CA ALA A 280 -2.39 22.99 18.61
C ALA A 280 -3.88 22.79 18.28
N ASP A 281 -4.20 22.44 17.03
CA ASP A 281 -5.57 22.24 16.54
C ASP A 281 -6.10 20.79 16.69
N GLY A 282 -5.30 19.91 17.30
CA GLY A 282 -5.61 18.50 17.45
C GLY A 282 -5.52 17.69 16.16
N GLN A 283 -5.01 18.27 15.06
CA GLN A 283 -4.86 17.60 13.77
C GLN A 283 -3.40 17.17 13.52
N TRP A 284 -3.22 16.14 12.69
CA TRP A 284 -1.91 15.74 12.18
C TRP A 284 -1.37 16.77 11.19
N GLN A 285 -0.09 17.12 11.34
CA GLN A 285 0.64 18.04 10.48
C GLN A 285 1.95 17.39 10.04
N THR A 286 2.24 17.41 8.75
CA THR A 286 3.55 17.03 8.21
C THR A 286 4.48 18.22 8.25
N ILE A 287 5.64 18.06 8.88
CA ILE A 287 6.66 19.09 9.07
C ILE A 287 7.89 18.71 8.26
N THR A 288 8.27 19.57 7.32
CA THR A 288 9.43 19.40 6.44
C THR A 288 10.48 20.46 6.78
N LEU A 289 11.70 20.04 7.09
CA LEU A 289 12.82 20.92 7.47
C LEU A 289 14.04 20.63 6.59
N PRO A 290 14.54 21.60 5.79
CA PRO A 290 15.74 21.40 4.99
C PRO A 290 16.97 21.12 5.86
N ILE A 291 17.70 20.05 5.55
CA ILE A 291 18.94 19.64 6.25
C ILE A 291 19.99 20.76 6.21
N SER A 292 20.04 21.49 5.10
CA SER A 292 20.86 22.69 4.91
C SER A 292 20.64 23.77 6.00
N SER A 293 19.40 23.95 6.46
CA SER A 293 19.10 24.88 7.56
C SER A 293 19.80 24.48 8.86
N PHE A 294 20.04 23.18 9.05
CA PHE A 294 20.73 22.67 10.22
C PHE A 294 22.26 22.79 10.13
N SER A 295 22.84 22.44 8.98
CA SER A 295 24.28 22.62 8.73
C SER A 295 24.69 24.10 8.78
N ASP A 296 23.87 25.00 8.22
CA ASP A 296 24.16 26.44 8.14
C ASP A 296 24.12 27.12 9.52
N ALA A 297 23.30 26.63 10.44
CA ALA A 297 23.28 27.09 11.83
C ALA A 297 24.43 26.52 12.68
N ASN A 298 25.07 25.43 12.22
CA ASN A 298 26.06 24.65 12.97
C ASN A 298 27.35 24.29 12.20
N PRO A 299 27.93 25.19 11.38
CA PRO A 299 28.93 24.86 10.35
C PRO A 299 30.30 24.39 10.87
N THR A 300 30.51 24.39 12.20
CA THR A 300 31.75 23.91 12.84
C THR A 300 31.49 22.88 13.94
N LYS A 301 30.24 22.47 14.16
CA LYS A 301 29.82 21.56 15.24
C LYS A 301 29.08 20.32 14.73
N PHE A 302 28.45 20.43 13.56
CA PHE A 302 27.70 19.35 12.93
C PHE A 302 28.42 18.84 11.68
N ASN A 303 28.44 17.53 11.49
CA ASN A 303 28.98 16.85 10.33
C ASN A 303 27.97 15.81 9.82
N LEU A 304 27.45 16.01 8.61
CA LEU A 304 26.39 15.17 8.04
C LEU A 304 26.87 13.75 7.69
N SER A 305 28.17 13.57 7.48
CA SER A 305 28.78 12.24 7.30
C SER A 305 28.88 11.42 8.60
N GLU A 306 28.51 11.98 9.75
CA GLU A 306 28.80 11.42 11.08
C GLU A 306 27.63 11.47 12.07
N VAL A 307 26.39 11.51 11.59
CA VAL A 307 25.18 11.67 12.43
C VAL A 307 24.98 10.47 13.37
N ASP A 308 24.81 10.74 14.67
CA ASP A 308 24.50 9.74 15.69
C ASP A 308 23.18 10.02 16.44
N VAL A 309 22.60 11.22 16.27
CA VAL A 309 21.22 11.55 16.69
C VAL A 309 20.47 12.10 15.47
N ALA A 310 19.47 11.34 15.00
CA ALA A 310 18.70 11.67 13.79
C ALA A 310 17.89 12.96 13.96
N ILE A 311 17.10 13.01 15.03
CA ILE A 311 16.36 14.17 15.49
C ILE A 311 16.21 14.10 17.00
N SER A 312 16.30 15.25 17.63
CA SER A 312 15.92 15.56 19.00
C SER A 312 14.84 16.64 18.93
N LEU A 313 13.70 16.40 19.58
CA LEU A 313 12.50 17.25 19.48
C LEU A 313 11.95 17.56 20.87
N TYR A 314 11.72 18.84 21.13
CA TYR A 314 11.27 19.35 22.43
C TYR A 314 10.57 20.71 22.28
N PRO A 315 9.68 21.11 23.21
CA PRO A 315 9.13 22.46 23.25
C PRO A 315 10.22 23.49 23.58
N ALA A 316 9.93 24.77 23.38
CA ALA A 316 10.80 25.85 23.82
C ALA A 316 11.10 25.78 25.33
N TYR A 317 12.20 26.43 25.74
CA TYR A 317 12.68 26.35 27.13
C TYR A 317 11.58 26.73 28.13
N GLN A 318 11.28 25.79 29.05
CA GLN A 318 10.26 25.89 30.10
C GLN A 318 8.78 25.93 29.64
N THR A 319 8.44 25.56 28.40
CA THR A 319 7.04 25.50 27.93
C THR A 319 6.47 24.09 27.78
N GLY A 320 7.09 23.11 28.44
CA GLY A 320 6.68 21.69 28.37
C GLY A 320 5.67 21.24 29.41
N GLU A 321 5.32 22.03 30.43
CA GLU A 321 4.41 21.57 31.50
C GLU A 321 3.06 21.10 30.93
N ASN A 322 2.67 19.86 31.25
CA ASN A 322 1.44 19.18 30.76
C ASN A 322 1.34 18.97 29.23
N LEU A 323 2.38 19.26 28.44
CA LEU A 323 2.41 19.02 26.99
C LEU A 323 2.21 17.54 26.67
N ILE A 324 1.32 17.25 25.70
CA ILE A 324 1.17 15.93 25.10
C ILE A 324 1.16 16.08 23.58
N PHE A 325 2.07 15.39 22.90
CA PHE A 325 2.09 15.30 21.45
C PHE A 325 2.37 13.86 21.00
N GLN A 326 2.01 13.57 19.76
CA GLN A 326 2.28 12.31 19.07
C GLN A 326 3.19 12.56 17.87
N LEU A 327 4.09 11.63 17.59
CA LEU A 327 4.98 11.61 16.43
C LEU A 327 4.81 10.32 15.64
N ASP A 328 4.92 10.46 14.31
CA ASP A 328 4.97 9.35 13.37
C ASP A 328 5.77 9.74 12.10
N ASN A 329 6.14 8.75 11.28
CA ASN A 329 6.81 8.88 9.99
C ASN A 329 8.03 9.84 9.96
N VAL A 330 8.83 9.81 11.03
CA VAL A 330 10.10 10.55 11.13
C VAL A 330 11.11 9.91 10.17
N ARG A 331 11.60 10.69 9.21
CA ARG A 331 12.46 10.20 8.12
C ARG A 331 13.29 11.31 7.47
N PHE A 332 14.37 10.94 6.80
CA PHE A 332 15.09 11.80 5.87
C PHE A 332 14.57 11.60 4.44
N GLU A 333 14.48 12.69 3.69
CA GLU A 333 14.09 12.73 2.28
C GLU A 333 15.14 13.50 1.47
N ALA A 334 15.35 13.13 0.21
CA ALA A 334 16.24 13.85 -0.70
C ALA A 334 15.66 15.22 -1.12
N ALA A 335 16.47 16.01 -1.83
CA ALA A 335 16.07 17.32 -2.35
C ALA A 335 15.30 17.18 -3.67
N PRO A 336 14.24 17.98 -3.91
CA PRO A 336 13.69 18.13 -5.24
C PRO A 336 14.76 18.64 -6.21
N GLY A 337 15.09 17.86 -7.23
CA GLY A 337 16.13 18.19 -8.22
C GLY A 337 17.58 18.14 -7.72
N GLY A 338 17.86 17.52 -6.56
CA GLY A 338 19.22 17.11 -6.21
C GLY A 338 19.70 16.02 -7.16
N SER A 339 20.94 16.10 -7.64
CA SER A 339 21.50 15.08 -8.55
C SER A 339 21.86 13.80 -7.81
N ASP A 340 20.88 12.94 -7.57
CA ASP A 340 21.10 11.56 -7.14
C ASP A 340 21.81 10.79 -8.28
N GLY A 341 22.90 10.10 -7.95
CA GLY A 341 23.65 9.25 -8.87
C GLY A 341 22.92 7.95 -9.25
N THR A 342 21.75 7.69 -8.66
CA THR A 342 20.88 6.54 -8.90
C THR A 342 19.42 6.98 -8.92
N GLY A 343 18.76 6.91 -10.08
CA GLY A 343 17.42 7.47 -10.26
C GLY A 343 16.34 6.85 -9.35
N GLY A 344 15.88 7.63 -8.37
CA GLY A 344 14.58 7.49 -7.68
C GLY A 344 13.64 8.64 -8.09
N ALA A 345 12.32 8.43 -8.01
CA ALA A 345 11.34 9.43 -8.44
C ALA A 345 11.09 10.52 -7.37
N ASP A 346 10.94 11.78 -7.81
CA ASP A 346 10.43 12.89 -6.99
C ASP A 346 8.99 12.57 -6.53
N TYR A 347 8.77 12.42 -5.22
CA TYR A 347 7.45 12.06 -4.66
C TYR A 347 6.59 13.27 -4.25
N ASN A 348 7.10 14.51 -4.40
CA ASN A 348 6.53 15.72 -3.79
C ASN A 348 6.06 16.80 -4.80
N ASP A 349 5.75 16.43 -6.06
CA ASP A 349 4.88 17.25 -6.91
C ASP A 349 3.44 16.69 -6.83
N ALA A 350 2.44 17.55 -6.66
CA ALA A 350 1.02 17.16 -6.65
C ALA A 350 0.53 16.54 -7.98
N ASN A 351 1.34 16.61 -9.03
CA ASN A 351 1.12 16.01 -10.34
C ASN A 351 2.04 14.78 -10.57
N ALA A 352 2.82 14.33 -9.59
CA ALA A 352 3.59 13.10 -9.70
C ALA A 352 2.67 11.86 -9.75
N LEU A 353 3.18 10.75 -10.28
CA LEU A 353 2.51 9.46 -10.18
C LEU A 353 2.79 8.85 -8.80
N ASP A 354 1.84 8.09 -8.28
CA ASP A 354 2.00 7.31 -7.06
C ASP A 354 3.14 6.28 -7.26
N ALA A 355 4.30 6.58 -6.69
CA ALA A 355 5.46 5.69 -6.79
C ALA A 355 5.33 4.42 -5.94
N THR A 356 4.24 4.20 -5.20
CA THR A 356 3.89 2.86 -4.67
C THR A 356 3.23 1.99 -5.74
N LYS A 357 2.57 2.60 -6.74
CA LYS A 357 1.91 1.93 -7.88
C LYS A 357 2.80 1.83 -9.12
N TRP A 358 3.62 2.84 -9.39
CA TRP A 358 4.38 2.97 -10.64
C TRP A 358 5.90 3.06 -10.44
N PHE A 359 6.64 2.60 -11.45
CA PHE A 359 8.09 2.71 -11.54
C PHE A 359 8.51 3.17 -12.94
N HIS A 360 9.36 4.18 -13.04
CA HIS A 360 9.89 4.69 -14.31
C HIS A 360 11.14 3.91 -14.74
N GLN A 361 11.07 3.22 -15.87
CA GLN A 361 12.21 2.50 -16.42
C GLN A 361 13.09 3.43 -17.27
N THR A 362 14.12 4.00 -16.65
CA THR A 362 15.06 4.96 -17.27
C THR A 362 16.36 4.34 -17.76
N GLN A 363 16.82 3.25 -17.12
CA GLN A 363 18.07 2.58 -17.47
C GLN A 363 18.00 1.97 -18.89
N LEU A 364 18.94 2.35 -19.75
CA LEU A 364 19.06 1.82 -21.10
C LEU A 364 19.49 0.34 -21.09
N PRO A 365 18.93 -0.47 -22.01
CA PRO A 365 19.52 -1.74 -22.39
C PRO A 365 20.96 -1.60 -22.92
N SER A 366 21.69 -2.71 -22.95
CA SER A 366 23.06 -2.72 -23.50
C SER A 366 23.05 -2.35 -24.99
N GLY A 367 23.74 -1.27 -25.35
CA GLY A 367 23.84 -0.79 -26.73
C GLY A 367 23.69 0.72 -26.94
N GLY A 368 23.27 1.49 -25.92
CA GLY A 368 23.11 2.94 -26.04
C GLY A 368 21.77 3.39 -26.63
N GLY A 369 20.76 2.53 -26.55
CA GLY A 369 19.40 2.82 -26.96
C GLY A 369 18.45 1.75 -26.45
N TRP A 370 17.17 2.08 -26.49
CA TRP A 370 16.10 1.10 -26.31
C TRP A 370 16.08 0.11 -27.48
N TYR A 371 15.25 -0.92 -27.34
CA TYR A 371 15.02 -1.91 -28.38
C TYR A 371 14.42 -1.26 -29.65
N ASN A 372 14.21 -2.07 -30.69
CA ASN A 372 13.53 -1.65 -31.94
C ASN A 372 14.17 -0.47 -32.73
N GLN A 373 15.33 0.04 -32.30
CA GLN A 373 15.99 1.26 -32.79
C GLN A 373 15.25 2.57 -32.44
N GLU A 374 14.48 2.55 -31.35
CA GLU A 374 13.75 3.71 -30.82
C GLU A 374 14.65 4.93 -30.52
N LEU A 375 14.11 6.14 -30.75
CA LEU A 375 14.89 7.38 -30.77
C LEU A 375 14.94 8.16 -29.45
N GLN A 376 14.10 7.81 -28.48
CA GLN A 376 13.99 8.53 -27.20
C GLN A 376 14.97 8.04 -26.12
N HIS A 377 15.14 8.86 -25.09
CA HIS A 377 15.42 8.42 -23.72
C HIS A 377 14.09 8.31 -22.96
N TYR A 378 13.96 7.35 -22.04
CA TYR A 378 12.85 7.33 -21.08
C TYR A 378 13.34 7.96 -19.77
N THR A 379 12.54 8.84 -19.19
CA THR A 379 12.89 9.60 -17.97
C THR A 379 11.83 9.37 -16.88
N ASN A 380 12.16 9.79 -15.65
CA ASN A 380 11.26 9.92 -14.51
C ASN A 380 10.79 11.37 -14.29
N ARG A 381 10.96 12.25 -15.28
CA ARG A 381 10.67 13.68 -15.17
C ARG A 381 9.17 13.98 -15.32
N LEU A 382 8.72 14.99 -14.61
CA LEU A 382 7.36 15.54 -14.69
C LEU A 382 7.02 16.09 -16.08
N GLU A 383 7.99 16.51 -16.90
CA GLU A 383 7.69 16.86 -18.30
C GLU A 383 7.31 15.66 -19.16
N ASN A 384 7.70 14.44 -18.78
CA ASN A 384 7.44 13.21 -19.54
C ASN A 384 6.33 12.34 -18.95
N SER A 385 6.03 12.43 -17.65
CA SER A 385 4.87 11.77 -17.06
C SER A 385 4.33 12.51 -15.84
N PHE A 386 3.03 12.79 -15.82
CA PHE A 386 2.36 13.48 -14.71
C PHE A 386 0.85 13.22 -14.71
N THR A 387 0.22 13.27 -13.54
CA THR A 387 -1.23 13.28 -13.36
C THR A 387 -1.77 14.72 -13.45
N SER A 388 -2.90 14.92 -14.13
CA SER A 388 -3.61 16.21 -14.09
C SER A 388 -5.05 16.07 -14.59
N ASN A 389 -5.99 16.75 -13.92
CA ASN A 389 -7.41 16.77 -14.27
C ASN A 389 -8.04 15.36 -14.39
N GLY A 390 -7.78 14.46 -13.43
CA GLY A 390 -8.34 13.11 -13.41
C GLY A 390 -7.66 12.10 -14.34
N THR A 391 -6.45 12.39 -14.85
CA THR A 391 -5.82 11.55 -15.88
C THR A 391 -4.29 11.62 -15.83
N LEU A 392 -3.63 10.50 -16.14
CA LEU A 392 -2.20 10.44 -16.45
C LEU A 392 -1.93 10.98 -17.86
N LYS A 393 -0.86 11.76 -18.01
CA LYS A 393 -0.21 12.06 -19.30
C LYS A 393 1.11 11.31 -19.38
N ILE A 394 1.37 10.61 -20.48
CA ILE A 394 2.72 10.18 -20.89
C ILE A 394 3.09 11.01 -22.12
N VAL A 395 4.08 11.88 -21.99
CA VAL A 395 4.42 12.92 -22.97
C VAL A 395 5.79 12.63 -23.59
N ALA A 396 5.81 12.43 -24.90
CA ALA A 396 7.03 12.39 -25.68
C ALA A 396 7.35 13.79 -26.21
N ILE A 397 8.59 14.25 -26.02
CA ILE A 397 9.06 15.61 -26.34
C ILE A 397 10.30 15.50 -27.22
N LYS A 398 10.40 16.35 -28.26
CA LYS A 398 11.63 16.54 -29.04
C LYS A 398 12.55 17.53 -28.35
N GLU A 399 13.45 17.02 -27.52
CA GLU A 399 14.51 17.79 -26.87
C GLU A 399 15.84 17.02 -26.90
N PRO A 400 16.99 17.70 -27.02
CA PRO A 400 18.29 17.07 -26.83
C PRO A 400 18.48 16.75 -25.35
N PHE A 401 18.59 15.46 -25.02
CA PHE A 401 18.76 14.99 -23.64
C PHE A 401 19.95 14.04 -23.58
N GLU A 402 20.89 14.30 -22.67
CA GLU A 402 22.07 13.47 -22.43
C GLU A 402 21.93 12.75 -21.09
N ASP A 403 21.91 11.43 -21.15
CA ASP A 403 21.86 10.56 -19.97
C ASP A 403 22.62 9.26 -20.26
N GLN A 404 23.18 8.65 -19.22
CA GLN A 404 23.97 7.40 -19.28
C GLN A 404 25.14 7.45 -20.30
N GLY A 405 25.64 8.66 -20.62
CA GLY A 405 26.69 8.90 -21.62
C GLY A 405 26.21 8.91 -23.07
N TYR A 406 24.89 8.96 -23.32
CA TYR A 406 24.28 8.99 -24.64
C TYR A 406 23.35 10.19 -24.81
N THR A 407 23.55 10.98 -25.86
CA THR A 407 22.62 12.05 -26.26
C THR A 407 21.53 11.50 -27.18
N LYS A 408 20.26 11.58 -26.77
CA LYS A 408 19.08 11.34 -27.62
C LYS A 408 18.47 12.68 -28.07
N GLN A 409 17.54 12.64 -29.01
CA GLN A 409 16.86 13.84 -29.55
C GLN A 409 15.38 13.92 -29.16
N TYR A 410 14.93 12.96 -28.34
CA TYR A 410 13.60 12.89 -27.79
C TYR A 410 13.67 12.36 -26.36
N THR A 411 12.73 12.78 -25.52
CA THR A 411 12.44 12.20 -24.19
C THR A 411 11.00 11.69 -24.16
N SER A 412 10.72 10.74 -23.29
CA SER A 412 9.39 10.20 -23.00
C SER A 412 9.40 9.49 -21.64
N ALA A 413 8.34 8.75 -21.28
CA ALA A 413 8.34 7.85 -20.12
C ALA A 413 7.95 6.41 -20.51
N ARG A 414 8.48 5.45 -19.74
CA ARG A 414 8.08 4.03 -19.71
C ARG A 414 7.83 3.66 -18.26
N LEU A 415 6.58 3.33 -17.98
CA LEU A 415 6.08 3.01 -16.64
C LEU A 415 5.91 1.49 -16.53
N ASN A 416 6.33 0.94 -15.39
CA ASN A 416 6.11 -0.45 -15.01
C ASN A 416 5.23 -0.46 -13.75
N SER A 417 4.18 -1.27 -13.71
CA SER A 417 3.37 -1.42 -12.49
C SER A 417 4.17 -2.18 -11.41
N LYS A 418 4.13 -1.65 -10.19
CA LYS A 418 4.60 -2.35 -8.97
C LYS A 418 3.63 -3.41 -8.47
N TYR A 419 2.47 -3.51 -9.11
CA TYR A 419 1.55 -4.65 -9.04
C TYR A 419 1.84 -5.66 -10.16
N ALA A 420 1.70 -6.94 -9.85
CA ALA A 420 1.80 -8.05 -10.80
C ALA A 420 0.76 -9.10 -10.44
N PHE A 421 0.13 -9.70 -11.45
CA PHE A 421 -1.05 -10.55 -11.32
C PHE A 421 -1.00 -11.74 -12.27
N THR A 422 -1.79 -12.78 -11.99
CA THR A 422 -1.96 -13.95 -12.87
C THR A 422 -3.43 -14.15 -13.16
N TYR A 423 -3.81 -14.10 -14.45
CA TYR A 423 -5.19 -14.09 -14.92
C TYR A 423 -5.99 -12.86 -14.46
N GLY A 424 -7.20 -12.68 -15.01
CA GLY A 424 -8.08 -11.56 -14.69
C GLY A 424 -8.41 -10.68 -15.91
N ARG A 425 -9.16 -9.61 -15.68
CA ARG A 425 -9.45 -8.59 -16.70
C ARG A 425 -8.63 -7.34 -16.44
N VAL A 426 -7.91 -6.85 -17.46
CA VAL A 426 -7.32 -5.51 -17.48
C VAL A 426 -8.22 -4.61 -18.32
N GLU A 427 -8.51 -3.42 -17.82
CA GLU A 427 -9.11 -2.32 -18.59
C GLU A 427 -8.24 -1.06 -18.47
N VAL A 428 -7.86 -0.49 -19.60
CA VAL A 428 -7.19 0.81 -19.66
C VAL A 428 -7.99 1.74 -20.55
N ARG A 429 -8.50 2.84 -19.97
CA ARG A 429 -9.23 3.86 -20.72
C ARG A 429 -8.26 4.95 -21.16
N ALA A 430 -7.95 5.03 -22.46
CA ALA A 430 -6.93 5.95 -22.97
C ALA A 430 -7.31 6.62 -24.30
N LYS A 431 -6.63 7.73 -24.59
CA LYS A 431 -6.64 8.46 -25.86
C LYS A 431 -5.20 8.55 -26.36
N LEU A 432 -4.98 8.18 -27.62
CA LEU A 432 -3.64 7.98 -28.17
C LEU A 432 -3.06 9.26 -28.80
N PRO A 433 -1.73 9.42 -28.89
CA PRO A 433 -1.09 10.44 -29.71
C PRO A 433 -1.44 10.31 -31.21
N SER A 434 -1.07 11.33 -31.99
CA SER A 434 -1.24 11.34 -33.44
C SER A 434 -0.04 11.92 -34.17
N GLY A 435 0.25 11.39 -35.36
CA GLY A 435 1.30 11.84 -36.27
C GLY A 435 2.28 10.70 -36.61
N PRO A 436 2.81 10.65 -37.85
CA PRO A 436 3.87 9.71 -38.25
C PRO A 436 4.97 9.54 -37.20
N GLY A 437 5.42 8.29 -37.00
CA GLY A 437 6.47 7.94 -36.04
C GLY A 437 6.08 7.91 -34.55
N THR A 438 4.83 8.22 -34.16
CA THR A 438 4.39 8.01 -32.77
C THR A 438 4.05 6.56 -32.48
N TRP A 439 4.57 5.97 -31.40
CA TRP A 439 4.32 4.56 -31.01
C TRP A 439 3.99 4.43 -29.50
N PRO A 440 2.75 4.70 -29.09
CA PRO A 440 2.26 4.39 -27.74
C PRO A 440 1.98 2.88 -27.58
N ALA A 441 2.17 2.36 -26.37
CA ALA A 441 1.84 0.98 -26.02
C ALA A 441 1.29 0.82 -24.60
N ILE A 442 0.40 -0.16 -24.44
CA ILE A 442 -0.12 -0.71 -23.17
C ILE A 442 0.02 -2.23 -23.28
N TRP A 443 0.86 -2.83 -22.45
CA TRP A 443 1.33 -4.21 -22.65
C TRP A 443 1.78 -4.84 -21.33
N THR A 444 2.13 -6.12 -21.31
CA THR A 444 2.68 -6.79 -20.13
C THR A 444 3.95 -7.56 -20.44
N LEU A 445 4.80 -7.72 -19.42
CA LEU A 445 5.89 -8.67 -19.38
C LEU A 445 5.77 -9.57 -18.15
N GLY A 446 6.32 -10.78 -18.23
CA GLY A 446 6.42 -11.66 -17.07
C GLY A 446 7.25 -11.03 -15.96
N LYS A 447 6.79 -11.14 -14.71
CA LYS A 447 7.52 -10.70 -13.50
C LYS A 447 8.93 -11.30 -13.39
N ASN A 448 9.15 -12.44 -14.04
CA ASN A 448 10.44 -13.12 -14.16
C ASN A 448 11.39 -12.54 -15.23
N ILE A 449 11.02 -11.45 -15.93
CA ILE A 449 11.84 -10.85 -16.99
C ILE A 449 13.22 -10.40 -16.49
N ASN A 450 14.26 -10.80 -17.20
CA ASN A 450 15.62 -10.32 -17.05
C ASN A 450 15.91 -9.20 -18.07
N GLU A 451 15.25 -8.05 -17.89
CA GLU A 451 15.47 -6.82 -18.65
C GLU A 451 16.13 -5.77 -17.73
N SER A 452 17.25 -5.21 -18.16
CA SER A 452 18.01 -4.22 -17.37
C SER A 452 17.13 -3.04 -16.96
N GLY A 453 17.02 -2.84 -15.64
CA GLY A 453 16.33 -1.70 -15.05
C GLY A 453 14.81 -1.86 -14.92
N ALA A 454 14.21 -2.91 -15.48
CA ALA A 454 12.79 -3.18 -15.26
C ALA A 454 12.50 -3.42 -13.77
N TYR A 455 11.41 -2.86 -13.23
CA TYR A 455 11.12 -2.90 -11.78
C TYR A 455 11.32 -4.28 -11.15
N TRP A 456 10.67 -5.33 -11.65
CA TRP A 456 10.78 -6.67 -11.08
C TRP A 456 12.17 -7.31 -11.25
N GLN A 457 12.91 -6.93 -12.29
CA GLN A 457 14.32 -7.31 -12.45
C GLN A 457 15.18 -6.68 -11.34
N THR A 458 14.98 -5.39 -11.03
CA THR A 458 15.71 -4.72 -9.93
C THR A 458 15.30 -5.24 -8.54
N GLN A 459 14.05 -5.74 -8.39
CA GLN A 459 13.60 -6.45 -7.19
C GLN A 459 14.11 -7.92 -7.11
N GLY A 460 14.95 -8.37 -8.06
CA GLY A 460 15.61 -9.68 -8.02
C GLY A 460 14.79 -10.85 -8.58
N PHE A 461 13.68 -10.60 -9.28
CA PHE A 461 12.88 -11.65 -9.94
C PHE A 461 13.40 -12.03 -11.34
N GLY A 462 14.33 -11.27 -11.90
CA GLY A 462 14.85 -11.48 -13.27
C GLY A 462 15.56 -12.83 -13.45
N ALA A 463 14.86 -13.78 -14.07
CA ALA A 463 15.31 -15.15 -14.29
C ALA A 463 15.27 -15.54 -15.78
N GLU A 464 14.25 -15.09 -16.52
CA GLU A 464 14.02 -15.46 -17.92
C GLU A 464 14.23 -14.28 -18.87
N ALA A 465 14.89 -14.51 -20.00
CA ALA A 465 15.02 -13.50 -21.04
C ALA A 465 13.75 -13.45 -21.90
N TRP A 466 13.42 -12.29 -22.45
CA TRP A 466 12.43 -12.18 -23.53
C TRP A 466 12.83 -13.09 -24.70
N PRO A 467 11.90 -13.83 -25.33
CA PRO A 467 10.45 -13.84 -25.13
C PRO A 467 9.94 -14.92 -24.15
N ALA A 468 10.81 -15.59 -23.40
CA ALA A 468 10.43 -16.72 -22.53
C ALA A 468 9.63 -16.29 -21.28
N CYS A 469 9.77 -15.04 -20.84
CA CYS A 469 8.89 -14.42 -19.84
C CYS A 469 7.43 -14.24 -20.30
N GLY A 470 7.17 -14.36 -21.60
CA GLY A 470 5.92 -13.92 -22.23
C GLY A 470 5.81 -12.39 -22.34
N GLU A 471 5.13 -11.95 -23.39
CA GLU A 471 4.74 -10.57 -23.64
C GLU A 471 3.29 -10.56 -24.14
N ILE A 472 2.48 -9.62 -23.63
CA ILE A 472 1.07 -9.48 -23.98
C ILE A 472 0.79 -8.03 -24.35
N ASP A 473 0.64 -7.75 -25.65
CA ASP A 473 0.38 -6.40 -26.13
C ASP A 473 -1.13 -6.15 -26.16
N ILE A 474 -1.65 -5.46 -25.15
CA ILE A 474 -3.07 -5.14 -25.03
C ILE A 474 -3.45 -4.09 -26.09
N MET A 475 -2.62 -3.07 -26.25
CA MET A 475 -2.77 -2.00 -27.22
C MET A 475 -1.39 -1.58 -27.71
N GLU A 476 -1.13 -1.77 -29.00
CA GLU A 476 -0.10 -1.06 -29.74
C GLU A 476 -0.74 -0.22 -30.86
N HIS A 477 -0.08 0.88 -31.19
CA HIS A 477 -0.53 1.79 -32.22
C HIS A 477 0.68 2.49 -32.87
N TRP A 478 0.57 2.78 -34.17
CA TRP A 478 1.57 3.56 -34.91
C TRP A 478 0.87 4.70 -35.62
N GLY A 479 1.39 5.91 -35.51
CA GLY A 479 0.81 7.09 -36.16
C GLY A 479 0.83 7.05 -37.70
N ASP A 480 1.64 6.17 -38.31
CA ASP A 480 1.60 5.89 -39.75
C ASP A 480 0.36 5.09 -40.19
N ASP A 481 -0.28 4.36 -39.27
CA ASP A 481 -1.58 3.71 -39.44
C ASP A 481 -2.56 4.23 -38.37
N GLN A 482 -2.71 5.56 -38.35
CA GLN A 482 -3.29 6.40 -37.29
C GLN A 482 -4.60 5.91 -36.61
N ASN A 483 -5.39 5.07 -37.27
CA ASN A 483 -6.67 4.57 -36.75
C ASN A 483 -6.69 3.04 -36.58
N MET A 484 -5.56 2.36 -36.72
CA MET A 484 -5.44 0.91 -36.51
C MET A 484 -4.77 0.65 -35.16
N VAL A 485 -5.54 0.12 -34.22
CA VAL A 485 -5.03 -0.39 -32.95
C VAL A 485 -4.80 -1.89 -33.09
N LYS A 486 -3.70 -2.41 -32.54
CA LYS A 486 -3.36 -3.83 -32.58
C LYS A 486 -3.17 -4.40 -31.19
N SER A 487 -3.31 -5.72 -31.11
CA SER A 487 -2.89 -6.54 -29.97
C SER A 487 -2.05 -7.70 -30.49
N ALA A 488 -1.11 -8.17 -29.69
CA ALA A 488 -0.14 -9.18 -30.08
C ALA A 488 0.29 -10.07 -28.90
N MET A 489 0.85 -11.23 -29.21
CA MET A 489 1.43 -12.17 -28.24
C MET A 489 2.84 -12.53 -28.66
N HIS A 490 3.84 -12.25 -27.81
CA HIS A 490 5.21 -12.71 -28.06
C HIS A 490 5.55 -13.86 -27.09
N THR A 491 6.02 -14.95 -27.68
CA THR A 491 6.30 -16.24 -27.04
C THR A 491 7.56 -16.84 -27.68
N PRO A 492 8.20 -17.87 -27.10
CA PRO A 492 9.33 -18.54 -27.76
C PRO A 492 8.98 -19.12 -29.15
N SER A 493 7.72 -19.46 -29.41
CA SER A 493 7.25 -19.98 -30.71
C SER A 493 7.02 -18.89 -31.78
N SER A 494 6.67 -17.66 -31.38
CA SER A 494 6.49 -16.51 -32.28
C SER A 494 6.65 -15.19 -31.52
N ASN A 495 7.54 -14.32 -31.98
CA ASN A 495 7.96 -13.09 -31.31
C ASN A 495 8.59 -12.10 -32.32
N GLY A 496 8.65 -10.81 -31.95
CA GLY A 496 9.14 -9.74 -32.81
C GLY A 496 8.19 -9.51 -33.98
N GLY A 497 8.50 -10.07 -35.15
CA GLY A 497 7.55 -10.15 -36.27
C GLY A 497 6.50 -11.25 -36.05
N THR A 498 5.81 -11.24 -34.90
CA THR A 498 4.89 -12.30 -34.50
C THR A 498 3.76 -12.50 -35.50
N VAL A 499 3.32 -13.75 -35.68
CA VAL A 499 2.08 -14.04 -36.43
C VAL A 499 0.84 -14.01 -35.53
N ASN A 500 1.05 -13.95 -34.21
CA ASN A 500 0.02 -13.95 -33.19
C ASN A 500 -0.47 -12.53 -32.91
N THR A 501 -1.08 -11.89 -33.91
CA THR A 501 -1.58 -10.50 -33.81
C THR A 501 -2.86 -10.29 -34.63
N ALA A 502 -3.72 -9.39 -34.17
CA ALA A 502 -4.80 -8.81 -34.97
C ALA A 502 -5.07 -7.36 -34.51
N GLY A 503 -5.99 -6.66 -35.17
CA GLY A 503 -6.27 -5.25 -34.87
C GLY A 503 -7.67 -4.79 -35.24
N GLN A 504 -8.03 -3.62 -34.72
CA GLN A 504 -9.33 -2.96 -34.89
C GLN A 504 -9.13 -1.56 -35.47
N TYR A 505 -9.96 -1.21 -36.46
CA TYR A 505 -10.05 0.16 -36.96
C TYR A 505 -10.92 1.01 -36.04
N ILE A 506 -10.37 2.09 -35.49
CA ILE A 506 -11.00 3.01 -34.55
C ILE A 506 -10.82 4.43 -35.06
N ALA A 507 -11.87 5.00 -35.65
CA ALA A 507 -11.81 6.31 -36.32
C ALA A 507 -11.42 7.48 -35.40
N THR A 508 -11.52 7.28 -34.08
CA THR A 508 -11.35 8.31 -33.04
C THR A 508 -10.25 7.99 -32.04
N ALA A 509 -9.37 7.02 -32.30
CA ALA A 509 -8.33 6.54 -31.37
C ALA A 509 -7.51 7.67 -30.70
N SER A 510 -7.25 8.76 -31.43
CA SER A 510 -6.49 9.92 -30.97
C SER A 510 -7.32 11.19 -30.71
N SER A 511 -8.66 11.09 -30.79
CA SER A 511 -9.58 12.22 -30.57
C SER A 511 -10.66 11.96 -29.52
N ALA A 512 -10.87 10.70 -29.11
CA ALA A 512 -11.72 10.29 -28.01
C ALA A 512 -10.98 9.26 -27.12
N PHE A 513 -11.45 9.11 -25.88
CA PHE A 513 -11.04 8.00 -25.03
C PHE A 513 -11.76 6.72 -25.43
N HIS A 514 -11.02 5.62 -25.46
CA HIS A 514 -11.51 4.27 -25.73
C HIS A 514 -11.05 3.34 -24.60
N VAL A 515 -11.81 2.28 -24.32
CA VAL A 515 -11.43 1.27 -23.31
C VAL A 515 -10.74 0.11 -24.03
N TYR A 516 -9.43 -0.02 -23.83
CA TYR A 516 -8.63 -1.15 -24.29
C TYR A 516 -8.63 -2.21 -23.20
N SER A 517 -9.07 -3.43 -23.51
CA SER A 517 -9.22 -4.49 -22.50
C SER A 517 -8.60 -5.81 -22.92
N MET A 518 -8.15 -6.55 -21.91
CA MET A 518 -7.64 -7.92 -22.02
C MET A 518 -8.32 -8.78 -20.94
N ASP A 519 -9.04 -9.81 -21.34
CA ASP A 519 -9.45 -10.90 -20.46
C ASP A 519 -8.43 -12.04 -20.59
N TRP A 520 -7.64 -12.31 -19.54
CA TRP A 520 -6.66 -13.39 -19.49
C TRP A 520 -7.15 -14.50 -18.57
N SER A 521 -7.31 -15.69 -19.13
CA SER A 521 -7.67 -16.92 -18.40
C SER A 521 -6.58 -17.98 -18.59
N PRO A 522 -6.64 -19.13 -17.88
CA PRO A 522 -5.77 -20.27 -18.17
C PRO A 522 -5.93 -20.86 -19.57
N ASP A 523 -7.07 -20.64 -20.22
CA ASP A 523 -7.47 -21.28 -21.48
C ASP A 523 -7.35 -20.38 -22.72
N GLU A 524 -7.63 -19.07 -22.59
CA GLU A 524 -7.48 -18.09 -23.68
C GLU A 524 -7.16 -16.68 -23.15
N ILE A 525 -6.56 -15.86 -24.01
CA ILE A 525 -6.42 -14.40 -23.81
C ILE A 525 -7.25 -13.70 -24.90
N VAL A 526 -8.16 -12.82 -24.48
CA VAL A 526 -9.12 -12.14 -25.36
C VAL A 526 -8.89 -10.64 -25.29
N PHE A 527 -8.80 -9.99 -26.45
CA PHE A 527 -8.61 -8.55 -26.55
C PHE A 527 -9.84 -7.89 -27.17
N ALA A 528 -10.22 -6.75 -26.61
CA ALA A 528 -11.29 -5.93 -27.13
C ALA A 528 -10.96 -4.44 -27.04
N VAL A 529 -11.62 -3.64 -27.88
CA VAL A 529 -11.71 -2.19 -27.66
C VAL A 529 -13.18 -1.77 -27.67
N ASP A 530 -13.58 -1.03 -26.64
CA ASP A 530 -14.97 -0.69 -26.30
C ASP A 530 -15.89 -1.93 -26.25
N GLY A 531 -15.39 -3.04 -25.72
CA GLY A 531 -16.09 -4.32 -25.64
C GLY A 531 -16.24 -5.07 -26.99
N THR A 532 -15.72 -4.53 -28.09
CA THR A 532 -15.67 -5.24 -29.38
C THR A 532 -14.41 -6.08 -29.45
N VAL A 533 -14.55 -7.41 -29.45
CA VAL A 533 -13.41 -8.35 -29.52
C VAL A 533 -12.81 -8.35 -30.93
N HIS A 534 -11.53 -8.03 -31.04
CA HIS A 534 -10.76 -8.08 -32.29
C HIS A 534 -9.72 -9.18 -32.33
N TYR A 535 -9.28 -9.70 -31.18
CA TYR A 535 -8.28 -10.77 -31.13
C TYR A 535 -8.54 -11.78 -30.01
N ARG A 536 -8.17 -13.04 -30.25
CA ARG A 536 -8.21 -14.16 -29.29
C ARG A 536 -6.97 -15.02 -29.50
N TYR A 537 -6.24 -15.26 -28.43
CA TYR A 537 -5.12 -16.19 -28.39
C TYR A 537 -5.51 -17.45 -27.61
N ASP A 538 -5.75 -18.52 -28.36
CA ASP A 538 -5.99 -19.88 -27.86
C ASP A 538 -5.19 -20.86 -28.74
N PRO A 539 -3.90 -21.10 -28.45
CA PRO A 539 -3.12 -22.07 -29.20
C PRO A 539 -3.55 -23.49 -28.82
N ALA A 540 -3.73 -24.34 -29.84
CA ALA A 540 -4.18 -25.73 -29.68
C ALA A 540 -3.20 -26.63 -28.89
N VAL A 541 -1.96 -26.17 -28.71
CA VAL A 541 -0.97 -26.72 -27.77
C VAL A 541 -0.59 -25.59 -26.83
N LYS A 542 -0.64 -25.83 -25.51
CA LYS A 542 -0.16 -24.93 -24.47
C LYS A 542 1.01 -25.57 -23.76
N ASP A 543 2.22 -25.17 -24.13
CA ASP A 543 3.48 -25.50 -23.47
C ASP A 543 4.33 -24.24 -23.32
N ASP A 544 5.50 -24.30 -22.69
CA ASP A 544 6.36 -23.13 -22.43
C ASP A 544 6.75 -22.37 -23.72
N SER A 545 6.63 -22.97 -24.91
CA SER A 545 6.92 -22.33 -26.19
C SER A 545 5.76 -21.53 -26.76
N THR A 546 4.53 -21.99 -26.55
CA THR A 546 3.30 -21.37 -27.07
C THR A 546 2.47 -20.63 -26.01
N TRP A 547 2.70 -20.91 -24.74
CA TRP A 547 1.92 -20.40 -23.60
C TRP A 547 2.80 -20.21 -22.34
N PRO A 548 3.69 -19.20 -22.31
CA PRO A 548 4.39 -18.79 -21.09
C PRO A 548 3.47 -18.11 -20.04
N PHE A 549 2.18 -17.95 -20.35
CA PHE A 549 1.21 -17.14 -19.59
C PHE A 549 0.55 -17.91 -18.42
N ASN A 550 1.39 -18.55 -17.59
CA ASN A 550 1.01 -19.21 -16.34
C ASN A 550 1.60 -18.53 -15.09
N GLU A 551 2.62 -17.68 -15.28
CA GLU A 551 3.30 -16.94 -14.21
C GLU A 551 2.84 -15.47 -14.17
N PRO A 552 3.01 -14.76 -13.04
CA PRO A 552 2.56 -13.38 -12.91
C PRO A 552 3.14 -12.45 -13.98
N GLN A 553 2.29 -11.60 -14.55
CA GLN A 553 2.64 -10.53 -15.48
C GLN A 553 2.49 -9.17 -14.77
N TYR A 554 3.21 -8.15 -15.23
CA TYR A 554 3.03 -6.76 -14.79
C TYR A 554 2.81 -5.85 -15.99
N LEU A 555 2.07 -4.76 -15.79
CA LEU A 555 1.70 -3.82 -16.83
C LEU A 555 2.87 -2.88 -17.16
N LEU A 556 3.03 -2.58 -18.44
CA LEU A 556 3.86 -1.51 -18.96
C LEU A 556 3.00 -0.52 -19.76
N MET A 557 3.31 0.77 -19.60
CA MET A 557 2.77 1.84 -20.44
C MET A 557 3.90 2.76 -20.86
N ASN A 558 4.04 3.02 -22.16
CA ASN A 558 5.06 3.91 -22.69
C ASN A 558 4.61 4.62 -23.96
N PHE A 559 5.42 5.59 -24.37
CA PHE A 559 5.30 6.23 -25.66
C PHE A 559 6.68 6.31 -26.34
N ALA A 560 6.94 5.36 -27.23
CA ALA A 560 8.14 5.31 -28.05
C ALA A 560 8.08 6.28 -29.25
N ILE A 561 9.24 6.66 -29.75
CA ILE A 561 9.44 7.39 -30.99
C ILE A 561 10.12 6.48 -32.00
N ASP A 562 9.43 6.16 -33.10
CA ASP A 562 9.94 5.27 -34.15
C ASP A 562 11.21 5.83 -34.80
N LYS A 563 12.11 4.92 -35.21
CA LYS A 563 13.35 5.19 -35.94
C LYS A 563 13.16 6.07 -37.21
N ASP A 564 11.98 6.05 -37.84
CA ASP A 564 11.68 6.77 -39.08
C ASP A 564 10.99 8.13 -38.86
N MET A 565 10.82 8.58 -37.60
CA MET A 565 10.23 9.89 -37.24
C MET A 565 10.89 11.06 -37.99
N ASP A 566 10.10 11.83 -38.76
CA ASP A 566 10.58 13.10 -39.34
C ASP A 566 10.71 14.16 -38.23
N PRO A 567 11.95 14.59 -37.90
CA PRO A 567 12.17 15.56 -36.83
C PRO A 567 11.54 16.93 -37.11
N ASN A 568 11.09 17.23 -38.32
CA ASN A 568 10.41 18.49 -38.65
C ASN A 568 8.89 18.44 -38.43
N SER A 569 8.32 17.24 -38.30
CA SER A 569 6.88 17.01 -38.12
C SER A 569 6.45 16.91 -36.65
N PHE A 570 7.39 16.70 -35.73
CA PHE A 570 7.14 16.44 -34.31
C PHE A 570 7.81 17.48 -33.40
N THR A 571 7.07 17.91 -32.38
CA THR A 571 7.57 18.75 -31.27
C THR A 571 7.28 18.10 -29.92
N GLN A 572 6.02 17.77 -29.67
CA GLN A 572 5.57 16.95 -28.55
C GLN A 572 4.21 16.31 -28.87
N ALA A 573 3.90 15.20 -28.22
CA ALA A 573 2.55 14.61 -28.17
C ALA A 573 2.39 13.85 -26.86
N GLN A 574 1.15 13.43 -26.53
CA GLN A 574 0.88 12.64 -25.33
C GLN A 574 -0.01 11.43 -25.62
N MET A 575 0.24 10.33 -24.90
CA MET A 575 -0.81 9.37 -24.55
C MET A 575 -1.47 9.86 -23.26
N GLU A 576 -2.79 9.76 -23.19
CA GLU A 576 -3.58 10.26 -22.06
C GLU A 576 -4.46 9.13 -21.53
N VAL A 577 -4.26 8.77 -20.26
CA VAL A 577 -4.88 7.61 -19.61
C VAL A 577 -5.77 8.10 -18.48
N ASP A 578 -7.04 7.70 -18.50
CA ASP A 578 -8.08 8.06 -17.54
C ASP A 578 -8.13 7.08 -16.37
N TYR A 579 -8.02 5.78 -16.64
CA TYR A 579 -7.83 4.78 -15.59
C TYR A 579 -7.12 3.54 -16.14
N VAL A 580 -6.53 2.78 -15.21
CA VAL A 580 -6.00 1.42 -15.35
C VAL A 580 -6.60 0.59 -14.22
N ARG A 581 -7.37 -0.44 -14.57
CA ARG A 581 -8.02 -1.32 -13.58
C ARG A 581 -7.72 -2.78 -13.90
N VAL A 582 -7.40 -3.53 -12.85
CA VAL A 582 -7.23 -4.98 -12.90
C VAL A 582 -8.29 -5.62 -12.01
N TYR A 583 -9.02 -6.58 -12.56
CA TYR A 583 -10.11 -7.30 -11.91
C TYR A 583 -9.80 -8.80 -11.85
N GLU A 584 -10.39 -9.50 -10.87
CA GLU A 584 -10.33 -10.96 -10.77
C GLU A 584 -10.85 -11.68 -12.03
N LEU A 585 -10.42 -12.93 -12.19
CA LEU A 585 -10.92 -13.78 -13.26
C LEU A 585 -12.44 -14.03 -13.09
N ASN A 586 -13.20 -13.77 -14.16
CA ASN A 586 -14.67 -13.77 -14.21
C ASN A 586 -15.37 -12.62 -13.45
N ALA A 587 -14.66 -11.53 -13.11
CA ALA A 587 -15.30 -10.35 -12.51
C ALA A 587 -16.48 -9.83 -13.36
N GLY A 588 -17.60 -9.58 -12.71
CA GLY A 588 -18.79 -9.00 -13.30
C GLY A 588 -18.63 -7.51 -13.67
N PRO A 589 -19.70 -6.88 -14.18
CA PRO A 589 -19.69 -5.45 -14.51
C PRO A 589 -19.64 -4.52 -13.28
N ASP A 590 -20.12 -4.99 -12.13
CA ASP A 590 -20.25 -4.20 -10.90
C ASP A 590 -19.15 -4.52 -9.85
N ASP A 591 -18.31 -5.52 -10.13
CA ASP A 591 -17.23 -5.94 -9.22
C ASP A 591 -16.13 -4.87 -9.16
N GLN A 592 -15.53 -4.71 -7.98
CA GLN A 592 -14.44 -3.75 -7.78
C GLN A 592 -13.11 -4.31 -8.31
N PRO A 593 -12.21 -3.46 -8.82
CA PRO A 593 -10.88 -3.91 -9.22
C PRO A 593 -10.07 -4.35 -7.99
N VAL A 594 -9.24 -5.38 -8.16
CA VAL A 594 -8.25 -5.82 -7.15
C VAL A 594 -7.02 -4.93 -7.13
N TRP A 595 -6.79 -4.18 -8.20
CA TRP A 595 -5.81 -3.10 -8.24
C TRP A 595 -6.22 -2.03 -9.25
N GLN A 596 -6.01 -0.76 -8.89
CA GLN A 596 -6.30 0.38 -9.74
C GLN A 596 -5.25 1.49 -9.57
N ASP A 597 -5.15 2.34 -10.60
CA ASP A 597 -4.40 3.60 -10.58
C ASP A 597 -4.94 4.61 -9.55
N GLU A 598 -4.28 5.76 -9.49
CA GLU A 598 -4.55 6.93 -8.64
C GLU A 598 -5.03 8.15 -9.42
N PHE A 599 -5.18 8.06 -10.75
CA PHE A 599 -5.22 9.26 -11.60
C PHE A 599 -6.51 10.07 -11.45
N ASN A 600 -7.58 9.44 -10.95
CA ASN A 600 -8.96 9.91 -10.96
C ASN A 600 -9.57 10.10 -9.55
N ASP A 601 -8.74 10.09 -8.49
CA ASP A 601 -9.14 10.25 -7.08
C ASP A 601 -9.25 11.74 -6.64
#